data_AF-A0A3N7HU51-F1
#
_entry.id   AF-A0A3N7HU51-F1
#
_cell.length_a   1.000
_cell.length_b   1.000
_cell.length_c   1.000
_cell.angle_alpha   90.00
_cell.angle_beta   90.00
_cell.angle_gamma   90.00
#
_symmetry.space_group_name_H-M   'P 1'
#
loop_
_entity.id
_entity.type
_entity.pdbx_description
1 polymer ?
#
loop_
_entity_poly.entity_id
_entity_poly.type
_entity_poly.pdbx_seq_one_letter_code
_entity_poly.pdbx_strand_id
1 'polypeptide(L)'
;MATSHGSVRQVFLSALMSAFLSAFTASMMSGCGGSDSSAPMPPPPPPPPPPPPPPGSDTTPPTAGILSPSDFASGLTGTVTISGTGTDDVGVTSMQFQVDGVSLGTDSSSPFSMTFDANAYAPGQHIVSVRAADAAANQSAWKSITVKTAGTNAVDAGFTKDEAWVTGMASTTAMAQAPDGRIFVAEQTGKLRVIKNGVLQATAFHTFTVDSNGERGLLGVTFHPNFSTNGWVYVYYTTPENGIHNRISRLTASGDVSTGAEEKLVDLPALSATNHNGGAIHFGGDGKLYAGVGENANSANAPDLNTPLGKLLRFNDDGSIPSDNPFCTTAATLKCAIWAYGLRNPFTFAVQPGTGTLYINDVGQSTWEEINVGGSGRNYGWPSSEGPDNVVSGITGPLFTYKHSDASPAGSGPGGFFTGFAIAGGAFYPNAGPFPASYRGNYFFADYVSKWVGRLDPANNNAAYAFAKLAGSPVDMLAGNDGALYVLIQGGSVARITAP
;
A
#
# COMPACT_ATOMS: atom_id res chain seq x y z
N MET A 1 37.56 22.41 12.64
CA MET A 1 37.14 23.42 11.65
C MET A 1 37.70 22.96 10.31
N ALA A 2 36.99 22.65 9.24
CA ALA A 2 35.59 22.83 8.85
C ALA A 2 35.08 21.54 8.18
N THR A 3 33.78 21.30 8.32
CA THR A 3 33.01 20.14 7.86
C THR A 3 32.62 20.28 6.39
N SER A 4 32.95 19.31 5.53
CA SER A 4 32.38 19.19 4.18
C SER A 4 31.06 18.41 4.22
N HIS A 5 29.94 19.13 4.23
CA HIS A 5 28.63 18.57 3.88
C HIS A 5 28.46 18.69 2.37
N GLY A 6 28.31 17.56 1.68
CA GLY A 6 27.99 17.56 0.26
C GLY A 6 28.04 16.18 -0.36
N SER A 7 26.89 15.51 -0.46
CA SER A 7 26.46 14.72 -1.63
C SER A 7 25.18 13.94 -1.31
N VAL A 8 24.02 14.58 -1.47
CA VAL A 8 22.73 13.91 -1.74
C VAL A 8 21.95 14.83 -2.67
N ARG A 9 22.43 15.01 -3.90
CA ARG A 9 21.75 15.72 -4.99
C ARG A 9 22.51 15.46 -6.29
N GLN A 10 22.30 14.29 -6.89
CA GLN A 10 22.50 14.04 -8.32
C GLN A 10 22.19 12.57 -8.61
N VAL A 11 20.98 12.29 -9.11
CA VAL A 11 20.63 11.47 -10.29
C VAL A 11 19.15 11.85 -10.58
N PHE A 12 18.71 11.72 -11.84
CA PHE A 12 17.39 12.03 -12.42
C PHE A 12 17.26 13.41 -13.09
N LEU A 13 17.59 13.46 -14.38
CA LEU A 13 16.85 14.18 -15.42
C LEU A 13 17.36 13.83 -16.84
N SER A 14 16.53 13.17 -17.65
CA SER A 14 16.49 13.18 -19.13
C SER A 14 15.29 12.34 -19.59
N ALA A 15 14.47 12.63 -20.61
CA ALA A 15 14.28 13.77 -21.50
C ALA A 15 12.87 13.65 -22.13
N LEU A 16 12.26 14.78 -22.52
CA LEU A 16 11.07 14.87 -23.39
C LEU A 16 11.44 14.57 -24.87
N MET A 17 10.53 13.96 -25.65
CA MET A 17 9.68 14.62 -26.69
C MET A 17 9.25 13.68 -27.86
N SER A 18 7.99 13.87 -28.33
CA SER A 18 7.39 13.54 -29.66
C SER A 18 6.88 12.10 -29.94
N ALA A 19 5.76 11.82 -30.63
CA ALA A 19 4.65 12.58 -31.24
C ALA A 19 3.50 11.64 -31.76
N PHE A 20 2.25 12.13 -31.71
CA PHE A 20 1.06 12.08 -32.62
C PHE A 20 0.53 10.86 -33.45
N LEU A 21 -0.82 10.70 -33.36
CA LEU A 21 -1.90 10.35 -34.35
C LEU A 21 -1.94 8.89 -34.94
N SER A 22 -3.06 8.17 -35.15
CA SER A 22 -4.41 8.50 -35.64
C SER A 22 -5.42 7.33 -35.47
N ALA A 23 -6.71 7.66 -35.59
CA ALA A 23 -7.90 6.81 -35.47
C ALA A 23 -8.25 5.93 -36.69
N PHE A 24 -9.17 4.96 -36.52
CA PHE A 24 -10.25 4.65 -37.47
C PHE A 24 -11.33 3.72 -36.84
N THR A 25 -12.61 4.06 -36.99
CA THR A 25 -13.78 3.19 -36.75
C THR A 25 -14.67 3.19 -37.98
N ALA A 26 -15.21 2.03 -38.36
CA ALA A 26 -16.22 1.89 -39.41
C ALA A 26 -17.41 1.06 -38.90
N SER A 27 -18.62 1.54 -39.22
CA SER A 27 -19.93 0.96 -38.91
C SER A 27 -20.52 0.19 -40.10
N MET A 28 -21.61 -0.53 -39.79
CA MET A 28 -22.79 -0.89 -40.60
C MET A 28 -22.89 -2.33 -41.10
N MET A 29 -24.04 -2.97 -40.82
CA MET A 29 -24.97 -3.47 -41.85
C MET A 29 -26.35 -3.83 -41.30
N SER A 30 -27.38 -3.40 -42.03
CA SER A 30 -28.81 -3.73 -41.93
C SER A 30 -29.15 -5.05 -42.64
N GLY A 31 -30.34 -5.61 -42.36
CA GLY A 31 -30.95 -6.62 -43.25
C GLY A 31 -32.40 -6.99 -42.90
N CYS A 32 -33.32 -6.68 -43.82
CA CYS A 32 -34.74 -7.10 -43.97
C CYS A 32 -34.95 -8.62 -43.81
N GLY A 33 -36.12 -9.21 -43.55
CA GLY A 33 -37.52 -8.90 -43.90
C GLY A 33 -38.09 -10.08 -44.71
N GLY A 34 -39.22 -10.66 -44.30
CA GLY A 34 -39.85 -11.78 -45.00
C GLY A 34 -41.24 -12.12 -44.47
N SER A 35 -42.24 -11.98 -45.34
CA SER A 35 -43.68 -12.15 -45.13
C SER A 35 -44.14 -13.58 -45.41
N ASP A 36 -45.14 -14.07 -44.67
CA ASP A 36 -45.97 -15.19 -45.14
C ASP A 36 -47.43 -15.06 -44.67
N SER A 37 -48.33 -15.37 -45.59
CA SER A 37 -49.77 -15.12 -45.53
C SER A 37 -50.55 -16.40 -45.30
N SER A 38 -51.30 -16.47 -44.21
CA SER A 38 -52.48 -17.35 -44.09
C SER A 38 -53.44 -16.75 -43.06
N ALA A 39 -54.72 -16.61 -43.44
CA ALA A 39 -55.74 -15.98 -42.62
C ALA A 39 -56.43 -17.03 -41.72
N PRO A 40 -56.47 -16.83 -40.38
CA PRO A 40 -57.38 -17.52 -39.50
C PRO A 40 -58.49 -16.57 -38.98
N MET A 41 -59.58 -17.18 -38.50
CA MET A 41 -60.84 -16.58 -38.05
C MET A 41 -60.71 -15.38 -37.08
N PRO A 42 -61.72 -14.49 -37.00
CA PRO A 42 -61.67 -13.36 -36.08
C PRO A 42 -61.58 -13.85 -34.63
N PRO A 43 -60.66 -13.33 -33.82
CA PRO A 43 -60.55 -13.68 -32.41
C PRO A 43 -61.78 -13.14 -31.64
N PRO A 44 -62.13 -13.76 -30.50
CA PRO A 44 -63.12 -13.20 -29.58
C PRO A 44 -62.67 -11.80 -29.10
N PRO A 45 -63.60 -10.92 -28.70
CA PRO A 45 -63.26 -9.60 -28.20
C PRO A 45 -62.28 -9.73 -27.02
N PRO A 46 -61.27 -8.86 -26.93
CA PRO A 46 -60.31 -8.90 -25.83
C PRO A 46 -61.06 -8.76 -24.50
N PRO A 47 -60.63 -9.48 -23.45
CA PRO A 47 -61.12 -9.19 -22.11
C PRO A 47 -60.88 -7.70 -21.80
N PRO A 48 -61.73 -7.06 -20.98
CA PRO A 48 -61.48 -5.69 -20.54
C PRO A 48 -60.06 -5.61 -19.97
N PRO A 49 -59.32 -4.51 -20.22
CA PRO A 49 -58.00 -4.35 -19.64
C PRO A 49 -58.10 -4.61 -18.14
N PRO A 50 -57.14 -5.33 -17.53
CA PRO A 50 -57.10 -5.45 -16.09
C PRO A 50 -57.17 -4.04 -15.50
N PRO A 51 -57.90 -3.85 -14.38
CA PRO A 51 -57.89 -2.55 -13.71
C PRO A 51 -56.43 -2.13 -13.52
N PRO A 52 -56.08 -0.85 -13.70
CA PRO A 52 -54.73 -0.39 -13.44
C PRO A 52 -54.32 -0.88 -12.04
N PRO A 53 -53.09 -1.40 -11.87
CA PRO A 53 -52.63 -1.80 -10.56
C PRO A 53 -52.86 -0.62 -9.60
N PRO A 54 -53.28 -0.87 -8.35
CA PRO A 54 -53.32 0.19 -7.35
C PRO A 54 -51.95 0.89 -7.36
N PRO A 55 -51.86 2.23 -7.21
CA PRO A 55 -50.59 2.93 -7.24
C PRO A 55 -49.65 2.20 -6.29
N GLY A 56 -48.65 1.51 -6.88
CA GLY A 56 -47.70 0.73 -6.11
C GLY A 56 -46.97 1.71 -5.21
N SER A 57 -46.82 1.38 -3.93
CA SER A 57 -45.81 2.03 -3.11
C SER A 57 -44.49 1.90 -3.87
N ASP A 58 -43.91 3.03 -4.26
CA ASP A 58 -42.61 3.03 -4.92
C ASP A 58 -41.57 2.34 -4.02
N THR A 59 -40.84 1.40 -4.60
CA THR A 59 -39.80 0.60 -3.93
C THR A 59 -38.41 0.84 -4.52
N THR A 60 -38.29 1.69 -5.53
CA THR A 60 -37.04 1.96 -6.23
C THR A 60 -36.26 2.99 -5.42
N PRO A 61 -35.04 2.70 -4.95
CA PRO A 61 -34.26 3.72 -4.25
C PRO A 61 -33.74 4.80 -5.21
N PRO A 62 -33.67 6.06 -4.76
CA PRO A 62 -33.09 7.14 -5.56
C PRO A 62 -31.58 6.93 -5.73
N THR A 63 -31.01 7.62 -6.70
CA THR A 63 -29.55 7.76 -6.84
C THR A 63 -29.07 9.12 -6.33
N ALA A 64 -27.83 9.20 -5.86
CA ALA A 64 -27.23 10.43 -5.35
C ALA A 64 -25.85 10.70 -5.99
N GLY A 65 -25.54 11.99 -6.19
CA GLY A 65 -24.29 12.51 -6.73
C GLY A 65 -23.82 13.74 -5.97
N ILE A 66 -22.52 14.02 -6.00
CA ILE A 66 -21.93 15.25 -5.45
C ILE A 66 -21.35 16.05 -6.62
N LEU A 67 -21.81 17.28 -6.77
CA LEU A 67 -21.38 18.22 -7.81
C LEU A 67 -20.24 19.12 -7.32
N SER A 68 -20.30 19.53 -6.06
CA SER A 68 -19.29 20.34 -5.39
C SER A 68 -19.18 19.93 -3.92
N PRO A 69 -17.99 19.99 -3.32
CA PRO A 69 -16.69 20.13 -4.00
C PRO A 69 -16.43 18.96 -4.97
N SER A 70 -15.49 19.12 -5.91
CA SER A 70 -15.08 17.99 -6.74
C SER A 70 -14.38 16.94 -5.88
N ASP A 71 -14.43 15.67 -6.31
CA ASP A 71 -13.58 14.66 -5.70
C ASP A 71 -12.11 15.10 -5.79
N PHE A 72 -11.38 14.90 -4.70
CA PHE A 72 -10.02 15.40 -4.48
C PHE A 72 -9.86 16.93 -4.52
N ALA A 73 -10.88 17.71 -4.17
CA ALA A 73 -10.69 19.14 -3.92
C ALA A 73 -9.76 19.35 -2.71
N SER A 74 -8.74 20.20 -2.84
CA SER A 74 -7.73 20.44 -1.79
C SER A 74 -7.56 21.91 -1.43
N GLY A 75 -6.96 22.17 -0.28
CA GLY A 75 -6.75 23.53 0.23
C GLY A 75 -8.06 24.20 0.67
N LEU A 76 -9.07 23.41 1.04
CA LEU A 76 -10.36 23.92 1.48
C LEU A 76 -10.20 24.73 2.77
N THR A 77 -10.77 25.94 2.80
CA THR A 77 -10.73 26.86 3.94
C THR A 77 -12.08 27.56 4.09
N GLY A 78 -12.41 27.96 5.31
CA GLY A 78 -13.66 28.66 5.60
C GLY A 78 -14.91 27.86 5.21
N THR A 79 -15.99 28.55 4.89
CA THR A 79 -17.26 27.91 4.53
C THR A 79 -17.17 27.25 3.15
N VAL A 80 -17.36 25.94 3.11
CA VAL A 80 -17.42 25.12 1.89
C VAL A 80 -18.86 24.67 1.67
N THR A 81 -19.34 24.85 0.44
CA THR A 81 -20.67 24.37 0.02
C THR A 81 -20.57 22.98 -0.62
N ILE A 82 -21.32 22.04 -0.06
CA ILE A 82 -21.61 20.75 -0.65
C ILE A 82 -22.87 20.91 -1.50
N SER A 83 -22.78 20.61 -2.78
CA SER A 83 -23.91 20.62 -3.71
C SER A 83 -24.20 19.21 -4.18
N GLY A 84 -25.39 18.72 -3.86
CA GLY A 84 -25.83 17.37 -4.19
C GLY A 84 -26.75 17.34 -5.41
N THR A 85 -26.81 16.18 -6.06
CA THR A 85 -27.78 15.87 -7.12
C THR A 85 -28.37 14.50 -6.87
N GLY A 86 -29.57 14.25 -7.37
CA GLY A 86 -30.19 12.94 -7.30
C GLY A 86 -31.26 12.77 -8.35
N THR A 87 -31.47 11.53 -8.77
CA THR A 87 -32.52 11.15 -9.73
C THR A 87 -33.24 9.93 -9.22
N ASP A 88 -34.52 9.87 -9.53
CA ASP A 88 -35.45 8.85 -9.07
C ASP A 88 -36.68 8.82 -9.98
N ASP A 89 -37.47 7.74 -10.00
CA ASP A 89 -38.67 7.61 -10.83
C ASP A 89 -39.89 8.33 -10.25
N VAL A 90 -39.95 8.60 -8.94
CA VAL A 90 -40.97 9.46 -8.31
C VAL A 90 -40.41 10.79 -7.80
N GLY A 91 -39.09 10.98 -7.93
CA GLY A 91 -38.40 12.23 -7.64
C GLY A 91 -37.80 12.27 -6.24
N VAL A 92 -36.67 12.96 -6.13
CA VAL A 92 -35.94 13.12 -4.87
C VAL A 92 -36.59 14.22 -4.04
N THR A 93 -36.95 13.91 -2.80
CA THR A 93 -37.60 14.85 -1.86
C THR A 93 -36.62 15.48 -0.90
N SER A 94 -35.53 14.80 -0.57
CA SER A 94 -34.54 15.32 0.36
C SER A 94 -33.16 14.68 0.17
N MET A 95 -32.15 15.35 0.71
CA MET A 95 -30.78 14.88 0.70
C MET A 95 -30.11 15.11 2.05
N GLN A 96 -29.50 14.06 2.58
CA GLN A 96 -28.73 14.10 3.81
C GLN A 96 -27.27 14.33 3.50
N PHE A 97 -26.58 15.10 4.36
CA PHE A 97 -25.19 15.47 4.21
C PHE A 97 -24.40 15.11 5.47
N GLN A 98 -23.17 14.62 5.29
CA GLN A 98 -22.25 14.35 6.39
C GLN A 98 -20.79 14.58 5.98
N VAL A 99 -19.95 14.88 6.96
CA VAL A 99 -18.49 14.87 6.84
C VAL A 99 -17.93 13.93 7.89
N ASP A 100 -17.06 13.00 7.48
CA ASP A 100 -16.46 11.97 8.35
C ASP A 100 -17.51 11.17 9.17
N GLY A 101 -18.68 10.94 8.57
CA GLY A 101 -19.79 10.23 9.21
C GLY A 101 -20.60 11.08 10.21
N VAL A 102 -20.20 12.33 10.45
CA VAL A 102 -20.94 13.27 11.30
C VAL A 102 -21.96 14.03 10.45
N SER A 103 -23.24 13.92 10.81
CA SER A 103 -24.33 14.58 10.08
C SER A 103 -24.22 16.11 10.15
N LEU A 104 -24.30 16.76 8.98
CA LEU A 104 -24.44 18.20 8.86
C LEU A 104 -25.92 18.63 8.85
N GLY A 105 -26.80 17.77 8.34
CA GLY A 105 -28.23 18.04 8.22
C GLY A 105 -28.87 17.36 7.01
N THR A 106 -30.12 17.74 6.75
CA THR A 106 -30.91 17.31 5.59
C THR A 106 -31.47 18.55 4.89
N ASP A 107 -31.32 18.62 3.57
CA ASP A 107 -31.96 19.63 2.73
C ASP A 107 -33.12 19.00 1.96
N SER A 108 -34.29 19.64 1.98
CA SER A 108 -35.50 19.21 1.27
C SER A 108 -35.89 20.16 0.13
N SER A 109 -34.99 21.07 -0.26
CA SER A 109 -35.22 22.07 -1.30
C SER A 109 -34.21 21.92 -2.42
N SER A 110 -34.65 21.49 -3.61
CA SER A 110 -33.77 21.45 -4.79
C SER A 110 -33.48 22.87 -5.31
N PRO A 111 -32.24 23.24 -5.65
CA PRO A 111 -31.03 22.40 -5.66
C PRO A 111 -30.50 22.10 -4.25
N PHE A 112 -30.25 20.81 -3.96
CA PHE A 112 -29.86 20.35 -2.64
C PHE A 112 -28.44 20.82 -2.28
N SER A 113 -28.31 21.47 -1.12
CA SER A 113 -27.01 21.92 -0.64
C SER A 113 -26.90 21.98 0.87
N MET A 114 -25.67 21.87 1.36
CA MET A 114 -25.33 22.07 2.77
C MET A 114 -23.95 22.72 2.85
N THR A 115 -23.67 23.44 3.93
CA THR A 115 -22.34 24.02 4.15
C THR A 115 -21.67 23.41 5.37
N PHE A 116 -20.35 23.39 5.36
CA PHE A 116 -19.54 23.15 6.55
C PHE A 116 -18.40 24.18 6.60
N ASP A 117 -17.93 24.50 7.80
CA ASP A 117 -16.71 25.31 7.96
C ASP A 117 -15.50 24.38 7.95
N ALA A 118 -14.70 24.41 6.88
CA ALA A 118 -13.48 23.63 6.73
C ALA A 118 -12.45 23.91 7.84
N ASN A 119 -12.49 25.11 8.45
CA ASN A 119 -11.58 25.45 9.55
C ASN A 119 -11.98 24.78 10.87
N ALA A 120 -13.20 24.23 10.97
CA ALA A 120 -13.66 23.47 12.13
C ALA A 120 -13.17 22.01 12.11
N TYR A 121 -12.54 21.57 11.02
CA TYR A 121 -11.99 20.23 10.85
C TYR A 121 -10.47 20.26 10.96
N ALA A 122 -9.87 19.16 11.43
CA ALA A 122 -8.42 19.03 11.49
C ALA A 122 -7.81 19.20 10.08
N PRO A 123 -6.67 19.88 9.91
CA PRO A 123 -6.01 19.93 8.61
C PRO A 123 -5.76 18.52 8.07
N GLY A 124 -6.19 18.23 6.84
CA GLY A 124 -6.03 16.89 6.29
C GLY A 124 -7.17 16.45 5.40
N GLN A 125 -7.25 15.13 5.21
CA GLN A 125 -8.22 14.49 4.35
C GLN A 125 -9.54 14.24 5.10
N HIS A 126 -10.67 14.49 4.45
CA HIS A 126 -12.02 14.24 4.96
C HIS A 126 -12.89 13.57 3.91
N ILE A 127 -13.89 12.82 4.36
CA ILE A 127 -14.89 12.19 3.50
C ILE A 127 -16.19 12.99 3.58
N VAL A 128 -16.63 13.53 2.44
CA VAL A 128 -17.94 14.17 2.31
C VAL A 128 -18.89 13.15 1.70
N SER A 129 -20.03 12.90 2.35
CA SER A 129 -21.05 11.98 1.83
C SER A 129 -22.42 12.63 1.72
N VAL A 130 -23.17 12.20 0.71
CA VAL A 130 -24.59 12.54 0.51
C VAL A 130 -25.45 11.29 0.32
N ARG A 131 -26.71 11.37 0.72
CA ARG A 131 -27.71 10.31 0.52
C ARG A 131 -29.06 10.93 0.17
N ALA A 132 -29.65 10.50 -0.94
CA ALA A 132 -30.95 10.98 -1.41
C ALA A 132 -32.08 10.14 -0.79
N ALA A 133 -33.26 10.75 -0.62
CA ALA A 133 -34.51 10.06 -0.31
C ALA A 133 -35.63 10.53 -1.24
N ASP A 134 -36.54 9.63 -1.60
CA ASP A 134 -37.69 9.91 -2.46
C ASP A 134 -38.98 10.20 -1.65
N ALA A 135 -40.13 10.25 -2.32
CA ALA A 135 -41.43 10.47 -1.67
C ALA A 135 -42.01 9.24 -0.95
N ALA A 136 -41.51 8.04 -1.26
CA ALA A 136 -41.86 6.77 -0.62
C ALA A 136 -40.91 6.40 0.55
N ALA A 137 -39.96 7.30 0.86
CA ALA A 137 -38.93 7.14 1.87
C ALA A 137 -37.89 6.03 1.59
N ASN A 138 -37.74 5.60 0.32
CA ASN A 138 -36.56 4.81 -0.04
C ASN A 138 -35.33 5.72 -0.01
N GLN A 139 -34.16 5.13 0.26
CA GLN A 139 -32.90 5.87 0.43
C GLN A 139 -31.83 5.31 -0.48
N SER A 140 -31.05 6.20 -1.10
CA SER A 140 -29.87 5.80 -1.85
C SER A 140 -28.82 5.19 -0.93
N ALA A 141 -27.87 4.44 -1.51
CA ALA A 141 -26.58 4.25 -0.86
C ALA A 141 -25.90 5.62 -0.65
N TRP A 142 -25.00 5.71 0.32
CA TRP A 142 -24.17 6.91 0.48
C TRP A 142 -23.26 7.08 -0.74
N LYS A 143 -23.31 8.26 -1.36
CA LYS A 143 -22.30 8.69 -2.32
C LYS A 143 -21.27 9.53 -1.60
N SER A 144 -20.00 9.17 -1.71
CA SER A 144 -18.90 9.87 -1.05
C SER A 144 -17.90 10.43 -2.05
N ILE A 145 -17.26 11.53 -1.68
CA ILE A 145 -16.04 12.07 -2.27
C ILE A 145 -15.03 12.34 -1.17
N THR A 146 -13.77 12.49 -1.56
CA THR A 146 -12.67 12.82 -0.66
C THR A 146 -12.20 14.24 -0.88
N VAL A 147 -11.98 15.00 0.19
CA VAL A 147 -11.52 16.39 0.13
C VAL A 147 -10.39 16.64 1.12
N LYS A 148 -9.63 17.73 0.93
CA LYS A 148 -8.53 18.11 1.81
C LYS A 148 -8.66 19.54 2.31
N THR A 149 -8.82 19.71 3.62
CA THR A 149 -8.76 21.01 4.29
C THR A 149 -7.33 21.54 4.29
N ALA A 150 -7.16 22.86 4.31
CA ALA A 150 -5.84 23.47 4.29
C ALA A 150 -5.09 23.29 5.62
N GLY A 151 -3.76 23.35 5.53
CA GLY A 151 -2.84 23.16 6.66
C GLY A 151 -2.05 21.85 6.55
N THR A 152 -1.24 21.57 7.58
CA THR A 152 -0.43 20.34 7.64
C THR A 152 -0.95 19.45 8.74
N ASN A 153 -1.38 18.23 8.39
CA ASN A 153 -1.69 17.20 9.38
C ASN A 153 -0.38 16.65 9.97
N ALA A 154 -0.14 16.85 11.26
CA ALA A 154 1.02 16.25 11.92
C ALA A 154 0.81 14.73 12.14
N VAL A 155 -0.37 14.38 12.63
CA VAL A 155 -0.94 13.04 12.82
C VAL A 155 -2.45 13.20 13.01
N ASP A 156 -3.24 12.22 12.57
CA ASP A 156 -4.71 12.23 12.72
C ASP A 156 -5.17 12.62 14.13
N ALA A 157 -6.31 13.32 14.19
CA ALA A 157 -6.86 13.84 15.43
C ALA A 157 -7.02 12.75 16.51
N GLY A 158 -6.59 13.07 17.74
CA GLY A 158 -6.58 12.15 18.87
C GLY A 158 -5.30 11.33 18.99
N PHE A 159 -4.56 11.09 17.91
CA PHE A 159 -3.30 10.36 18.02
C PHE A 159 -2.19 11.25 18.62
N THR A 160 -1.27 10.60 19.34
CA THR A 160 -0.01 11.22 19.76
C THR A 160 1.14 10.60 18.97
N LYS A 161 2.10 11.43 18.55
CA LYS A 161 3.29 11.00 17.82
C LYS A 161 4.54 11.54 18.51
N ASP A 162 5.33 10.63 19.04
CA ASP A 162 6.69 10.90 19.53
C ASP A 162 7.69 10.60 18.41
N GLU A 163 8.20 11.64 17.76
CA GLU A 163 9.15 11.55 16.64
C GLU A 163 10.53 10.98 17.04
N ALA A 164 10.86 11.02 18.32
CA ALA A 164 12.18 10.71 18.84
C ALA A 164 12.13 9.70 20.01
N TRP A 165 11.15 8.79 19.97
CA TRP A 165 10.93 7.80 21.03
C TRP A 165 12.21 7.05 21.39
N VAL A 166 12.96 6.58 20.38
CA VAL A 166 14.33 6.08 20.55
C VAL A 166 15.23 6.67 19.49
N THR A 167 16.43 7.09 19.91
CA THR A 167 17.45 7.72 19.05
C THR A 167 18.83 7.08 19.31
N GLY A 168 19.88 7.52 18.58
CA GLY A 168 21.26 7.07 18.78
C GLY A 168 21.66 5.88 17.90
N MET A 169 20.82 5.51 16.93
CA MET A 169 21.18 4.63 15.83
C MET A 169 21.74 5.44 14.66
N ALA A 170 22.24 4.78 13.62
CA ALA A 170 22.76 5.45 12.43
C ALA A 170 22.35 4.70 11.14
N SER A 171 21.92 5.43 10.11
CA SER A 171 21.57 4.91 8.78
C SER A 171 20.73 3.63 8.87
N THR A 172 19.60 3.69 9.56
CA THR A 172 18.77 2.49 9.79
C THR A 172 18.04 2.07 8.52
N THR A 173 17.76 0.78 8.38
CA THR A 173 17.21 0.18 7.15
C THR A 173 15.94 -0.63 7.40
N ALA A 174 15.94 -1.49 8.43
CA ALA A 174 14.79 -2.33 8.78
C ALA A 174 14.69 -2.55 10.29
N MET A 175 13.50 -2.92 10.75
CA MET A 175 13.26 -3.34 12.13
C MET A 175 12.24 -4.47 12.23
N ALA A 176 12.37 -5.26 13.30
CA ALA A 176 11.37 -6.25 13.66
C ALA A 176 11.24 -6.33 15.18
N GLN A 177 10.04 -6.67 15.67
CA GLN A 177 9.82 -6.91 17.08
C GLN A 177 9.78 -8.42 17.38
N ALA A 178 10.58 -8.86 18.34
CA ALA A 178 10.56 -10.21 18.85
C ALA A 178 9.31 -10.42 19.73
N PRO A 179 8.80 -11.67 19.87
CA PRO A 179 7.68 -11.98 20.76
C PRO A 179 7.87 -11.53 22.22
N ASP A 180 9.12 -11.41 22.69
CA ASP A 180 9.46 -10.91 24.03
C ASP A 180 9.43 -9.38 24.18
N GLY A 181 9.07 -8.66 23.11
CA GLY A 181 8.87 -7.21 23.09
C GLY A 181 10.10 -6.39 22.66
N ARG A 182 11.28 -7.01 22.53
CA ARG A 182 12.48 -6.32 22.04
C ARG A 182 12.33 -5.97 20.56
N ILE A 183 12.76 -4.77 20.18
CA ILE A 183 12.80 -4.34 18.78
C ILE A 183 14.25 -4.39 18.31
N PHE A 184 14.48 -5.11 17.22
CA PHE A 184 15.79 -5.24 16.60
C PHE A 184 15.84 -4.30 15.41
N VAL A 185 16.90 -3.51 15.28
CA VAL A 185 17.04 -2.49 14.26
C VAL A 185 18.33 -2.72 13.48
N ALA A 186 18.20 -2.90 12.17
CA ALA A 186 19.31 -2.96 11.25
C ALA A 186 19.86 -1.56 10.96
N GLU A 187 21.16 -1.38 11.15
CA GLU A 187 21.93 -0.24 10.64
C GLU A 187 22.65 -0.66 9.37
N GLN A 188 22.58 0.16 8.32
CA GLN A 188 23.12 -0.12 6.99
C GLN A 188 24.58 -0.61 7.02
N THR A 189 25.39 -0.08 7.94
CA THR A 189 26.81 -0.42 8.10
C THR A 189 27.06 -1.74 8.85
N GLY A 190 26.05 -2.60 9.00
CA GLY A 190 26.20 -3.98 9.45
C GLY A 190 25.90 -4.23 10.93
N LYS A 191 25.46 -3.23 11.71
CA LYS A 191 25.10 -3.46 13.12
C LYS A 191 23.62 -3.82 13.23
N LEU A 192 23.33 -4.95 13.87
CA LEU A 192 21.98 -5.25 14.36
C LEU A 192 21.88 -4.78 15.81
N ARG A 193 21.07 -3.76 16.08
CA ARG A 193 20.89 -3.13 17.39
C ARG A 193 19.65 -3.68 18.10
N VAL A 194 19.59 -3.55 19.42
CA VAL A 194 18.42 -3.92 20.23
C VAL A 194 17.90 -2.70 20.96
N ILE A 195 16.59 -2.50 20.87
CA ILE A 195 15.81 -1.63 21.74
C ILE A 195 15.04 -2.53 22.69
N LYS A 196 15.19 -2.28 24.00
CA LYS A 196 14.53 -3.04 25.06
C LYS A 196 13.90 -2.06 26.03
N ASN A 197 12.59 -2.19 26.25
CA ASN A 197 11.82 -1.30 27.12
C ASN A 197 12.01 0.20 26.77
N GLY A 198 12.03 0.54 25.48
CA GLY A 198 12.26 1.91 25.00
C GLY A 198 13.69 2.43 25.17
N VAL A 199 14.67 1.56 25.44
CA VAL A 199 16.08 1.95 25.59
C VAL A 199 16.95 1.20 24.58
N LEU A 200 17.72 1.94 23.79
CA LEU A 200 18.74 1.41 22.90
C LEU A 200 19.89 0.80 23.71
N GLN A 201 20.18 -0.48 23.46
CA GLN A 201 21.28 -1.18 24.12
C GLN A 201 22.64 -0.69 23.58
N ALA A 202 23.61 -0.58 24.48
CA ALA A 202 24.95 -0.09 24.16
C ALA A 202 25.70 -1.05 23.22
N THR A 203 25.60 -2.35 23.51
CA THR A 203 26.19 -3.42 22.68
C THR A 203 25.25 -3.77 21.53
N ALA A 204 25.79 -3.89 20.32
CA ALA A 204 25.03 -4.43 19.19
C ALA A 204 24.76 -5.93 19.41
N PHE A 205 23.59 -6.41 18.97
CA PHE A 205 23.25 -7.83 19.01
C PHE A 205 24.23 -8.67 18.20
N HIS A 206 24.58 -8.16 17.01
CA HIS A 206 25.56 -8.73 16.09
C HIS A 206 26.14 -7.62 15.21
N THR A 207 27.35 -7.82 14.70
CA THR A 207 27.97 -6.93 13.70
C THR A 207 28.45 -7.75 12.52
N PHE A 208 27.85 -7.51 11.36
CA PHE A 208 28.18 -8.15 10.09
C PHE A 208 29.26 -7.35 9.36
N THR A 209 30.06 -8.06 8.57
CA THR A 209 30.88 -7.41 7.53
C THR A 209 30.00 -7.23 6.29
N VAL A 210 29.78 -5.99 5.86
CA VAL A 210 28.87 -5.64 4.77
C VAL A 210 29.54 -4.78 3.71
N ASP A 211 29.05 -4.84 2.47
CA ASP A 211 29.22 -3.74 1.50
C ASP A 211 28.04 -2.78 1.69
N SER A 212 28.31 -1.53 2.07
CA SER A 212 27.26 -0.54 2.39
C SER A 212 27.22 0.61 1.39
N ASN A 213 27.49 0.33 0.12
CA ASN A 213 27.46 1.33 -0.95
C ASN A 213 26.04 1.46 -1.54
N GLY A 214 25.53 2.69 -1.68
CA GLY A 214 24.19 2.94 -2.20
C GLY A 214 23.09 2.41 -1.26
N GLU A 215 22.22 1.54 -1.77
CA GLU A 215 21.17 0.84 -1.02
C GLU A 215 21.67 -0.45 -0.37
N ARG A 216 22.91 -0.85 -0.58
CA ARG A 216 23.48 -2.08 0.01
C ARG A 216 23.74 -1.90 1.51
N GLY A 217 23.85 -3.01 2.24
CA GLY A 217 24.16 -3.01 3.67
C GLY A 217 23.46 -4.15 4.40
N LEU A 218 23.23 -4.00 5.71
CA LEU A 218 22.24 -4.82 6.42
C LEU A 218 20.85 -4.25 6.16
N LEU A 219 19.94 -5.02 5.55
CA LEU A 219 18.71 -4.49 4.94
C LEU A 219 17.42 -5.10 5.50
N GLY A 220 17.47 -6.31 6.05
CA GLY A 220 16.28 -6.99 6.56
C GLY A 220 16.53 -7.73 7.85
N VAL A 221 15.51 -7.80 8.70
CA VAL A 221 15.51 -8.62 9.92
C VAL A 221 14.11 -9.19 10.15
N THR A 222 14.02 -10.45 10.53
CA THR A 222 12.77 -11.07 10.98
C THR A 222 13.06 -12.19 11.99
N PHE A 223 12.01 -12.68 12.66
CA PHE A 223 12.13 -13.76 13.65
C PHE A 223 11.45 -15.02 13.16
N HIS A 224 12.02 -16.16 13.52
CA HIS A 224 11.32 -17.43 13.34
C HIS A 224 9.98 -17.41 14.09
N PRO A 225 8.89 -18.01 13.55
CA PRO A 225 7.61 -18.09 14.26
C PRO A 225 7.70 -18.74 15.66
N ASN A 226 8.66 -19.67 15.84
CA ASN A 226 8.99 -20.32 17.11
C ASN A 226 10.16 -19.66 17.88
N PHE A 227 10.39 -18.35 17.69
CA PHE A 227 11.51 -17.62 18.31
C PHE A 227 11.61 -17.84 19.83
N SER A 228 10.48 -17.87 20.54
CA SER A 228 10.46 -18.08 22.01
C SER A 228 11.09 -19.41 22.45
N THR A 229 11.25 -20.37 21.54
CA THR A 229 11.85 -21.68 21.80
C THR A 229 13.25 -21.80 21.21
N ASN A 230 13.46 -21.36 19.96
CA ASN A 230 14.73 -21.56 19.25
C ASN A 230 15.67 -20.34 19.23
N GLY A 231 15.17 -19.15 19.56
CA GLY A 231 15.94 -17.91 19.53
C GLY A 231 16.42 -17.48 18.14
N TRP A 232 15.82 -17.99 17.07
CA TRP A 232 16.33 -17.76 15.71
C TRP A 232 15.93 -16.39 15.13
N VAL A 233 16.95 -15.64 14.73
CA VAL A 233 16.84 -14.34 14.06
C VAL A 233 17.36 -14.47 12.64
N TYR A 234 16.58 -14.04 11.67
CA TYR A 234 16.96 -14.06 10.25
C TYR A 234 17.32 -12.67 9.79
N VAL A 235 18.33 -12.56 8.95
CA VAL A 235 18.80 -11.29 8.39
C VAL A 235 18.99 -11.38 6.89
N TYR A 236 18.79 -10.26 6.20
CA TYR A 236 19.14 -10.06 4.79
C TYR A 236 20.16 -8.94 4.69
N TYR A 237 21.29 -9.20 4.03
CA TYR A 237 22.35 -8.20 3.91
C TYR A 237 23.23 -8.40 2.68
N THR A 238 23.94 -7.34 2.27
CA THR A 238 24.93 -7.39 1.21
C THR A 238 26.32 -7.66 1.79
N THR A 239 26.95 -8.77 1.38
CA THR A 239 28.28 -9.18 1.84
C THR A 239 29.33 -8.98 0.75
N PRO A 240 30.59 -8.61 1.10
CA PRO A 240 31.71 -8.63 0.16
C PRO A 240 32.36 -10.02 0.04
N GLU A 241 31.95 -10.99 0.87
CA GLU A 241 32.55 -12.32 0.91
C GLU A 241 32.37 -13.05 -0.43
N ASN A 242 33.45 -13.52 -1.05
CA ASN A 242 33.42 -14.23 -2.34
C ASN A 242 32.75 -13.45 -3.49
N GLY A 243 32.83 -12.11 -3.43
CA GLY A 243 32.17 -11.20 -4.38
C GLY A 243 30.95 -10.54 -3.76
N ILE A 244 30.58 -9.37 -4.28
CA ILE A 244 29.49 -8.59 -3.68
C ILE A 244 28.15 -9.19 -4.07
N HIS A 245 27.41 -9.69 -3.08
CA HIS A 245 26.10 -10.29 -3.28
C HIS A 245 25.20 -10.13 -2.04
N ASN A 246 23.89 -10.29 -2.22
CA ASN A 246 22.94 -10.33 -1.12
C ASN A 246 22.87 -11.74 -0.52
N ARG A 247 22.74 -11.83 0.80
CA ARG A 247 22.71 -13.08 1.56
C ARG A 247 21.57 -13.08 2.58
N ILE A 248 20.98 -14.25 2.77
CA ILE A 248 20.10 -14.55 3.92
C ILE A 248 20.87 -15.43 4.89
N SER A 249 20.87 -15.04 6.16
CA SER A 249 21.51 -15.79 7.25
C SER A 249 20.62 -15.90 8.47
N ARG A 250 20.98 -16.84 9.34
CA ARG A 250 20.35 -17.09 10.64
C ARG A 250 21.36 -16.92 11.77
N LEU A 251 20.92 -16.27 12.83
CA LEU A 251 21.61 -16.13 14.10
C LEU A 251 20.80 -16.79 15.21
N THR A 252 21.47 -17.14 16.32
CA THR A 252 20.80 -17.59 17.55
C THR A 252 20.95 -16.54 18.64
N ALA A 253 19.85 -16.12 19.25
CA ALA A 253 19.84 -15.16 20.35
C ALA A 253 20.28 -15.80 21.68
N SER A 254 21.06 -15.05 22.45
CA SER A 254 21.44 -15.32 23.83
C SER A 254 21.30 -14.04 24.64
N GLY A 255 20.10 -13.81 25.17
CA GLY A 255 19.73 -12.49 25.71
C GLY A 255 19.82 -11.42 24.62
N ASP A 256 20.40 -10.26 24.93
CA ASP A 256 20.47 -9.10 24.04
C ASP A 256 21.64 -9.14 23.04
N VAL A 257 22.31 -10.29 22.91
CA VAL A 257 23.37 -10.56 21.94
C VAL A 257 23.14 -11.89 21.21
N SER A 258 23.81 -12.08 20.08
CA SER A 258 23.88 -13.37 19.39
C SER A 258 24.91 -14.31 20.03
N THR A 259 24.73 -15.62 19.83
CA THR A 259 25.67 -16.67 20.23
C THR A 259 25.91 -17.64 19.07
N GLY A 260 27.03 -18.36 19.12
CA GLY A 260 27.42 -19.30 18.06
C GLY A 260 27.90 -18.60 16.79
N ALA A 261 28.11 -19.40 15.75
CA ALA A 261 28.44 -18.89 14.42
C ALA A 261 27.16 -18.46 13.67
N GLU A 262 27.31 -17.51 12.77
CA GLU A 262 26.30 -17.20 11.76
C GLU A 262 26.09 -18.42 10.85
N GLU A 263 24.83 -18.79 10.63
CA GLU A 263 24.45 -19.81 9.66
C GLU A 263 24.06 -19.13 8.34
N LYS A 264 24.90 -19.27 7.31
CA LYS A 264 24.68 -18.71 5.97
C LYS A 264 23.72 -19.63 5.21
N LEU A 265 22.51 -19.17 4.93
CA LEU A 265 21.45 -20.01 4.38
C LEU A 265 21.37 -19.92 2.85
N VAL A 266 21.39 -18.69 2.32
CA VAL A 266 21.17 -18.44 0.89
C VAL A 266 22.09 -17.33 0.41
N ASP A 267 22.93 -17.64 -0.59
CA ASP A 267 23.68 -16.65 -1.37
C ASP A 267 22.93 -16.37 -2.67
N LEU A 268 22.61 -15.10 -2.92
CA LEU A 268 22.05 -14.65 -4.20
C LEU A 268 23.18 -14.35 -5.20
N PRO A 269 22.87 -14.19 -6.50
CA PRO A 269 23.88 -13.87 -7.51
C PRO A 269 24.63 -12.56 -7.22
N ALA A 270 25.82 -12.44 -7.80
CA ALA A 270 26.64 -11.24 -7.70
C ALA A 270 25.90 -10.00 -8.22
N LEU A 271 26.09 -8.87 -7.53
CA LEU A 271 25.46 -7.60 -7.84
C LEU A 271 26.35 -6.74 -8.72
N SER A 272 25.76 -6.19 -9.79
CA SER A 272 26.41 -5.21 -10.67
C SER A 272 26.12 -3.76 -10.29
N ALA A 273 25.01 -3.49 -9.61
CA ALA A 273 24.60 -2.15 -9.20
C ALA A 273 24.48 -2.02 -7.67
N THR A 274 24.51 -0.78 -7.18
CA THR A 274 24.41 -0.43 -5.76
C THR A 274 22.99 -0.08 -5.33
N ASN A 275 22.02 -0.14 -6.23
CA ASN A 275 20.61 0.15 -6.01
C ASN A 275 19.72 -1.00 -6.48
N HIS A 276 18.46 -0.93 -6.07
CA HIS A 276 17.41 -1.92 -6.28
C HIS A 276 17.77 -3.26 -5.65
N ASN A 277 18.15 -3.20 -4.37
CA ASN A 277 18.57 -4.35 -3.59
C ASN A 277 17.40 -5.11 -2.94
N GLY A 278 16.21 -4.50 -2.85
CA GLY A 278 15.14 -5.00 -2.00
C GLY A 278 15.60 -5.11 -0.54
N GLY A 279 15.31 -6.25 0.09
CA GLY A 279 15.85 -6.62 1.40
C GLY A 279 14.82 -6.93 2.47
N ALA A 280 13.54 -6.65 2.21
CA ALA A 280 12.46 -7.08 3.09
C ALA A 280 12.44 -8.60 3.25
N ILE A 281 12.29 -9.08 4.48
CA ILE A 281 12.15 -10.51 4.79
C ILE A 281 11.09 -10.72 5.88
N HIS A 282 10.18 -11.67 5.67
CA HIS A 282 9.18 -12.06 6.66
C HIS A 282 8.82 -13.53 6.52
N PHE A 283 8.40 -14.15 7.62
CA PHE A 283 7.70 -15.43 7.56
C PHE A 283 6.24 -15.22 7.13
N GLY A 284 5.81 -15.94 6.10
CA GLY A 284 4.41 -15.97 5.66
C GLY A 284 3.53 -16.80 6.58
N GLY A 285 2.20 -16.73 6.36
CA GLY A 285 1.22 -17.52 7.10
C GLY A 285 1.36 -19.05 6.91
N ASP A 286 2.11 -19.47 5.90
CA ASP A 286 2.45 -20.87 5.60
C ASP A 286 3.75 -21.35 6.29
N GLY A 287 4.37 -20.51 7.12
CA GLY A 287 5.62 -20.81 7.82
C GLY A 287 6.85 -20.79 6.93
N LYS A 288 6.76 -20.25 5.70
CA LYS A 288 7.91 -20.08 4.80
C LYS A 288 8.53 -18.70 4.92
N LEU A 289 9.83 -18.61 4.64
CA LEU A 289 10.57 -17.36 4.63
C LEU A 289 10.45 -16.71 3.25
N TYR A 290 9.91 -15.50 3.19
CA TYR A 290 9.82 -14.70 1.98
C TYR A 290 10.89 -13.62 1.96
N ALA A 291 11.42 -13.31 0.77
CA ALA A 291 12.41 -12.25 0.58
C ALA A 291 12.12 -11.42 -0.68
N GLY A 292 12.02 -10.10 -0.52
CA GLY A 292 11.90 -9.15 -1.62
C GLY A 292 13.29 -8.85 -2.20
N VAL A 293 13.48 -9.09 -3.50
CA VAL A 293 14.77 -8.90 -4.18
C VAL A 293 14.57 -8.02 -5.41
N GLY A 294 15.19 -6.84 -5.43
CA GLY A 294 15.09 -5.92 -6.57
C GLY A 294 15.83 -6.40 -7.81
N GLU A 295 15.58 -5.75 -8.94
CA GLU A 295 16.16 -6.13 -10.24
C GLU A 295 17.63 -5.71 -10.45
N ASN A 296 18.20 -4.99 -9.47
CA ASN A 296 19.58 -4.50 -9.43
C ASN A 296 19.97 -3.57 -10.60
N ALA A 297 19.06 -2.65 -10.94
CA ALA A 297 19.19 -1.63 -12.00
C ALA A 297 19.39 -2.19 -13.42
N ASN A 298 19.04 -3.45 -13.65
CA ASN A 298 18.83 -4.06 -14.94
C ASN A 298 17.38 -4.60 -15.03
N SER A 299 16.49 -3.79 -15.59
CA SER A 299 15.06 -4.09 -15.64
C SER A 299 14.69 -5.37 -16.40
N ALA A 300 15.56 -5.87 -17.28
CA ALA A 300 15.38 -7.16 -17.96
C ALA A 300 15.36 -8.35 -16.99
N ASN A 301 15.92 -8.19 -15.79
CA ASN A 301 15.91 -9.24 -14.77
C ASN A 301 14.49 -9.50 -14.23
N ALA A 302 13.65 -8.48 -14.10
CA ALA A 302 12.33 -8.62 -13.47
C ALA A 302 11.40 -9.64 -14.15
N PRO A 303 11.24 -9.65 -15.50
CA PRO A 303 10.45 -10.68 -16.18
C PRO A 303 11.20 -12.02 -16.37
N ASP A 304 12.54 -12.05 -16.29
CA ASP A 304 13.31 -13.28 -16.52
C ASP A 304 13.22 -14.24 -15.32
N LEU A 305 12.65 -15.43 -15.57
CA LEU A 305 12.51 -16.50 -14.58
C LEU A 305 13.79 -17.32 -14.35
N ASN A 306 14.90 -17.01 -15.02
CA ASN A 306 16.18 -17.68 -14.81
C ASN A 306 17.08 -16.94 -13.80
N THR A 307 16.63 -15.80 -13.28
CA THR A 307 17.31 -15.02 -12.25
C THR A 307 16.38 -14.75 -11.06
N PRO A 308 16.90 -14.74 -9.81
CA PRO A 308 16.13 -14.38 -8.62
C PRO A 308 15.96 -12.86 -8.44
N LEU A 309 16.49 -12.03 -9.35
CA LEU A 309 16.43 -10.57 -9.26
C LEU A 309 15.10 -10.02 -9.81
N GLY A 310 14.52 -9.02 -9.15
CA GLY A 310 13.20 -8.46 -9.48
C GLY A 310 12.04 -9.38 -9.12
N LYS A 311 12.13 -10.05 -7.96
CA LYS A 311 11.27 -11.15 -7.53
C LYS A 311 10.85 -11.00 -6.07
N LEU A 312 9.77 -11.69 -5.72
CA LEU A 312 9.53 -12.16 -4.36
C LEU A 312 9.90 -13.64 -4.29
N LEU A 313 10.87 -13.99 -3.46
CA LEU A 313 11.36 -15.36 -3.28
C LEU A 313 10.72 -16.03 -2.05
N ARG A 314 10.64 -17.37 -2.04
CA ARG A 314 10.09 -18.18 -0.94
C ARG A 314 10.98 -19.38 -0.64
N PHE A 315 11.38 -19.53 0.62
CA PHE A 315 12.28 -20.55 1.15
C PHE A 315 11.65 -21.28 2.35
N ASN A 316 12.13 -22.49 2.66
CA ASN A 316 11.96 -23.08 3.98
C ASN A 316 12.78 -22.29 5.02
N ASP A 317 12.52 -22.54 6.30
CA ASP A 317 13.22 -21.89 7.42
C ASP A 317 14.72 -22.24 7.49
N ASP A 318 15.16 -23.32 6.84
CA ASP A 318 16.57 -23.70 6.70
C ASP A 318 17.24 -23.18 5.41
N GLY A 319 16.53 -22.37 4.61
CA GLY A 319 17.03 -21.85 3.33
C GLY A 319 16.86 -22.79 2.14
N SER A 320 16.40 -24.04 2.35
CA SER A 320 16.06 -24.92 1.24
C SER A 320 14.82 -24.44 0.49
N ILE A 321 14.64 -24.92 -0.75
CA ILE A 321 13.53 -24.46 -1.61
C ILE A 321 12.29 -25.34 -1.38
N PRO A 322 11.11 -24.75 -1.08
CA PRO A 322 9.86 -25.49 -0.99
C PRO A 322 9.50 -26.15 -2.33
N SER A 323 9.10 -27.42 -2.28
CA SER A 323 8.77 -28.22 -3.48
C SER A 323 7.50 -27.75 -4.19
N ASP A 324 6.66 -26.98 -3.52
CA ASP A 324 5.40 -26.41 -4.00
C ASP A 324 5.56 -25.01 -4.62
N ASN A 325 6.80 -24.51 -4.78
CA ASN A 325 7.04 -23.24 -5.46
C ASN A 325 6.65 -23.31 -6.97
N PRO A 326 6.04 -22.23 -7.51
CA PRO A 326 5.31 -22.27 -8.78
C PRO A 326 6.17 -22.49 -10.02
N PHE A 327 7.48 -22.24 -9.94
CA PHE A 327 8.39 -22.34 -11.09
C PHE A 327 9.43 -23.46 -10.95
N CYS A 328 9.23 -24.37 -9.98
CA CYS A 328 10.11 -25.50 -9.75
C CYS A 328 9.74 -26.69 -10.65
N THR A 329 10.56 -26.99 -11.67
CA THR A 329 10.31 -28.12 -12.60
C THR A 329 11.43 -29.18 -12.65
N THR A 330 12.67 -28.83 -12.30
CA THR A 330 13.83 -29.73 -12.12
C THR A 330 14.81 -29.13 -11.10
N ALA A 331 15.91 -29.84 -10.76
CA ALA A 331 16.86 -29.60 -9.65
C ALA A 331 16.93 -28.17 -9.05
N ALA A 332 17.03 -28.11 -7.72
CA ALA A 332 16.95 -26.94 -6.83
C ALA A 332 17.96 -25.80 -7.16
N THR A 333 17.67 -25.05 -8.22
CA THR A 333 18.32 -23.78 -8.56
C THR A 333 17.53 -22.63 -7.95
N LEU A 334 18.14 -21.44 -7.78
CA LEU A 334 17.44 -20.26 -7.24
C LEU A 334 16.22 -19.83 -8.06
N LYS A 335 16.11 -20.24 -9.33
CA LYS A 335 14.87 -20.13 -10.11
C LYS A 335 13.67 -20.78 -9.40
N CYS A 336 13.89 -21.91 -8.74
CA CYS A 336 12.86 -22.62 -8.00
C CYS A 336 12.43 -21.87 -6.73
N ALA A 337 13.20 -20.90 -6.26
CA ALA A 337 12.83 -20.04 -5.14
C ALA A 337 11.85 -18.92 -5.54
N ILE A 338 11.66 -18.67 -6.84
CA ILE A 338 10.76 -17.61 -7.32
C ILE A 338 9.33 -17.96 -6.92
N TRP A 339 8.68 -17.05 -6.19
CA TRP A 339 7.28 -17.15 -5.83
C TRP A 339 6.42 -16.17 -6.63
N ALA A 340 6.91 -14.94 -6.87
CA ALA A 340 6.31 -13.98 -7.79
C ALA A 340 7.40 -13.17 -8.50
N TYR A 341 7.06 -12.54 -9.63
CA TYR A 341 8.03 -11.88 -10.51
C TYR A 341 7.48 -10.60 -11.15
N GLY A 342 8.32 -9.90 -11.91
CA GLY A 342 7.94 -8.63 -12.54
C GLY A 342 7.90 -7.46 -11.55
N LEU A 343 8.74 -7.49 -10.51
CA LEU A 343 8.89 -6.41 -9.52
C LEU A 343 10.16 -5.62 -9.82
N ARG A 344 10.17 -4.32 -9.49
CA ARG A 344 11.32 -3.44 -9.66
C ARG A 344 12.25 -3.47 -8.44
N ASN A 345 11.78 -2.92 -7.34
CA ASN A 345 12.50 -2.86 -6.08
C ASN A 345 11.50 -3.07 -4.93
N PRO A 346 11.08 -4.32 -4.67
CA PRO A 346 10.16 -4.64 -3.58
C PRO A 346 10.86 -4.36 -2.24
N PHE A 347 10.71 -3.13 -1.77
CA PHE A 347 11.53 -2.52 -0.73
C PHE A 347 11.06 -2.94 0.67
N THR A 348 9.74 -2.95 0.88
CA THR A 348 9.07 -3.46 2.08
C THR A 348 7.89 -4.33 1.69
N PHE A 349 7.50 -5.27 2.54
CA PHE A 349 6.22 -5.95 2.43
C PHE A 349 5.76 -6.37 3.82
N ALA A 350 4.45 -6.54 4.01
CA ALA A 350 3.93 -7.03 5.28
C ALA A 350 2.95 -8.17 5.07
N VAL A 351 2.86 -9.05 6.07
CA VAL A 351 1.95 -10.20 6.08
C VAL A 351 0.71 -9.82 6.89
N GLN A 352 -0.45 -9.87 6.26
CA GLN A 352 -1.72 -9.55 6.90
C GLN A 352 -2.04 -10.57 8.01
N PRO A 353 -2.21 -10.13 9.27
CA PRO A 353 -2.59 -11.03 10.35
C PRO A 353 -3.92 -11.76 10.05
N GLY A 354 -3.96 -13.06 10.31
CA GLY A 354 -5.13 -13.91 10.10
C GLY A 354 -5.21 -14.51 8.69
N THR A 355 -5.19 -13.69 7.63
CA THR A 355 -5.32 -14.17 6.25
C THR A 355 -3.99 -14.66 5.66
N GLY A 356 -2.86 -14.11 6.12
CA GLY A 356 -1.53 -14.39 5.57
C GLY A 356 -1.25 -13.71 4.23
N THR A 357 -2.15 -12.85 3.73
CA THR A 357 -1.98 -12.12 2.48
C THR A 357 -0.79 -11.17 2.57
N LEU A 358 0.11 -11.19 1.59
CA LEU A 358 1.24 -10.27 1.55
C LEU A 358 0.87 -9.00 0.78
N TYR A 359 1.14 -7.82 1.34
CA TYR A 359 1.13 -6.55 0.61
C TYR A 359 2.57 -6.11 0.38
N ILE A 360 2.93 -5.90 -0.89
CA ILE A 360 4.29 -5.65 -1.34
C ILE A 360 4.37 -4.19 -1.80
N ASN A 361 5.21 -3.41 -1.16
CA ASN A 361 5.51 -2.05 -1.59
C ASN A 361 6.65 -2.12 -2.62
N ASP A 362 6.34 -1.83 -3.88
CA ASP A 362 7.31 -1.84 -4.97
C ASP A 362 7.64 -0.40 -5.39
N VAL A 363 8.92 -0.04 -5.33
CA VAL A 363 9.37 1.33 -5.60
C VAL A 363 9.41 1.58 -7.10
N GLY A 364 8.69 2.62 -7.52
CA GLY A 364 8.56 3.05 -8.91
C GLY A 364 9.84 3.57 -9.54
N GLN A 365 9.83 3.76 -10.86
CA GLN A 365 10.91 4.45 -11.55
C GLN A 365 10.64 5.94 -11.71
N SER A 366 9.54 6.30 -12.37
CA SER A 366 9.33 7.67 -12.88
C SER A 366 7.94 8.23 -12.63
N THR A 367 6.95 7.37 -12.41
CA THR A 367 5.55 7.78 -12.48
C THR A 367 4.74 7.35 -11.28
N TRP A 368 4.91 6.10 -10.84
CA TRP A 368 4.01 5.48 -9.87
C TRP A 368 4.76 4.69 -8.81
N GLU A 369 4.35 4.87 -7.57
CA GLU A 369 4.63 3.94 -6.49
C GLU A 369 3.49 2.93 -6.35
N GLU A 370 3.80 1.70 -5.95
CA GLU A 370 2.84 0.59 -5.96
C GLU A 370 2.72 -0.14 -4.62
N ILE A 371 1.49 -0.52 -4.28
CA ILE A 371 1.18 -1.59 -3.32
C ILE A 371 0.58 -2.75 -4.11
N ASN A 372 1.25 -3.89 -4.10
CA ASN A 372 0.86 -5.10 -4.82
C ASN A 372 0.32 -6.17 -3.87
N VAL A 373 -0.73 -6.91 -4.27
CA VAL A 373 -1.19 -8.09 -3.51
C VAL A 373 -0.40 -9.31 -3.94
N GLY A 374 0.39 -9.85 -3.00
CA GLY A 374 1.14 -11.08 -3.14
C GLY A 374 0.29 -12.25 -3.62
N GLY A 375 0.79 -13.00 -4.60
CA GLY A 375 0.23 -14.28 -4.99
C GLY A 375 1.23 -15.17 -5.72
N SER A 376 1.10 -16.48 -5.52
CA SER A 376 1.97 -17.48 -6.13
C SER A 376 1.87 -17.42 -7.66
N GLY A 377 3.02 -17.35 -8.32
CA GLY A 377 3.16 -17.32 -9.78
C GLY A 377 2.78 -15.99 -10.43
N ARG A 378 2.44 -14.94 -9.66
CA ARG A 378 1.99 -13.66 -10.22
C ARG A 378 3.12 -12.87 -10.88
N ASN A 379 2.77 -12.19 -11.96
CA ASN A 379 3.59 -11.23 -12.68
C ASN A 379 3.09 -9.82 -12.40
N TYR A 380 3.91 -8.92 -11.86
CA TYR A 380 3.54 -7.52 -11.62
C TYR A 380 3.95 -6.57 -12.76
N GLY A 381 4.53 -7.12 -13.84
CA GLY A 381 4.61 -6.44 -15.13
C GLY A 381 5.81 -5.53 -15.35
N TRP A 382 6.63 -5.20 -14.34
CA TRP A 382 7.84 -4.42 -14.53
C TRP A 382 8.80 -5.11 -15.53
N PRO A 383 9.40 -4.38 -16.51
CA PRO A 383 9.30 -2.92 -16.75
C PRO A 383 8.24 -2.50 -17.79
N SER A 384 7.43 -3.44 -18.29
CA SER A 384 6.42 -3.12 -19.30
C SER A 384 5.19 -2.42 -18.72
N SER A 385 4.94 -2.59 -17.43
CA SER A 385 3.89 -1.95 -16.64
C SER A 385 4.51 -1.15 -15.49
N GLU A 386 3.95 0.02 -15.18
CA GLU A 386 4.26 0.82 -14.00
C GLU A 386 2.96 1.49 -13.53
N GLY A 387 2.57 1.22 -12.30
CA GLY A 387 1.28 1.59 -11.74
C GLY A 387 0.10 1.03 -12.57
N PRO A 388 -0.93 1.86 -12.87
CA PRO A 388 -2.03 1.46 -13.73
C PRO A 388 -1.68 1.47 -15.23
N ASP A 389 -0.51 1.94 -15.62
CA ASP A 389 -0.14 2.09 -17.03
C ASP A 389 0.28 0.74 -17.63
N ASN A 390 -0.24 0.42 -18.81
CA ASN A 390 0.05 -0.81 -19.58
C ASN A 390 -0.28 -2.13 -18.85
N VAL A 391 -1.23 -2.12 -17.91
CA VAL A 391 -1.77 -3.35 -17.32
C VAL A 391 -2.61 -4.10 -18.36
N VAL A 392 -2.07 -5.20 -18.89
CA VAL A 392 -2.71 -6.07 -19.89
C VAL A 392 -2.95 -7.48 -19.33
N SER A 393 -3.66 -8.33 -20.09
CA SER A 393 -3.89 -9.72 -19.70
C SER A 393 -2.59 -10.44 -19.34
N GLY A 394 -2.57 -11.12 -18.19
CA GLY A 394 -1.40 -11.80 -17.65
C GLY A 394 -0.50 -10.93 -16.74
N ILE A 395 -0.76 -9.62 -16.65
CA ILE A 395 -0.16 -8.72 -15.65
C ILE A 395 -1.14 -8.54 -14.50
N THR A 396 -0.63 -8.70 -13.28
CA THR A 396 -1.35 -8.40 -12.04
C THR A 396 -1.18 -6.91 -11.77
N GLY A 397 -2.25 -6.13 -11.93
CA GLY A 397 -2.24 -4.73 -11.56
C GLY A 397 -2.10 -4.53 -10.04
N PRO A 398 -1.53 -3.39 -9.61
CA PRO A 398 -1.38 -3.05 -8.20
C PRO A 398 -2.73 -2.85 -7.50
N LEU A 399 -2.76 -3.12 -6.19
CA LEU A 399 -3.90 -2.84 -5.32
C LEU A 399 -4.15 -1.34 -5.20
N PHE A 400 -3.06 -0.58 -5.08
CA PHE A 400 -3.06 0.84 -4.86
C PHE A 400 -1.81 1.46 -5.47
N THR A 401 -1.95 2.67 -6.01
CA THR A 401 -0.83 3.43 -6.58
C THR A 401 -0.95 4.91 -6.27
N TYR A 402 0.20 5.58 -6.21
CA TYR A 402 0.26 7.04 -6.11
C TYR A 402 1.37 7.62 -7.00
N LYS A 403 1.17 8.87 -7.45
CA LYS A 403 2.02 9.51 -8.48
C LYS A 403 3.23 10.23 -7.88
N HIS A 404 4.23 10.43 -8.74
CA HIS A 404 5.35 11.37 -8.52
C HIS A 404 5.00 12.84 -8.77
N SER A 405 3.77 13.15 -9.18
CA SER A 405 3.34 14.53 -9.45
C SER A 405 1.86 14.79 -9.16
N ASP A 406 1.54 16.05 -8.85
CA ASP A 406 0.19 16.53 -8.54
C ASP A 406 -0.67 16.83 -9.79
N ALA A 407 -0.12 16.70 -11.01
CA ALA A 407 -0.71 17.25 -12.25
C ALA A 407 -1.94 16.48 -12.81
N SER A 408 -2.35 15.40 -12.16
CA SER A 408 -3.55 14.59 -12.44
C SER A 408 -3.90 13.93 -11.10
N PRO A 409 -5.19 13.72 -10.74
CA PRO A 409 -5.59 13.61 -9.33
C PRO A 409 -4.64 12.70 -8.54
N ALA A 410 -4.13 13.24 -7.44
CA ALA A 410 -3.16 12.57 -6.58
C ALA A 410 -3.71 11.19 -6.22
N GLY A 411 -2.97 10.11 -6.53
CA GLY A 411 -3.43 8.74 -6.37
C GLY A 411 -4.52 8.30 -7.35
N SER A 412 -4.42 7.07 -7.88
CA SER A 412 -5.52 6.44 -8.66
C SER A 412 -6.31 5.39 -7.86
N GLY A 413 -5.98 5.22 -6.57
CA GLY A 413 -6.80 4.43 -5.66
C GLY A 413 -7.98 5.22 -5.08
N PRO A 414 -9.06 4.57 -4.64
CA PRO A 414 -10.16 5.24 -3.98
C PRO A 414 -9.66 6.07 -2.79
N GLY A 415 -9.89 7.38 -2.83
CA GLY A 415 -9.90 8.24 -1.66
C GLY A 415 -8.57 8.74 -1.07
N GLY A 416 -7.43 8.77 -1.74
CA GLY A 416 -6.19 9.32 -1.13
C GLY A 416 -5.57 10.55 -1.81
N PHE A 417 -5.08 11.55 -1.05
CA PHE A 417 -4.23 12.63 -1.57
C PHE A 417 -2.73 12.29 -1.48
N PHE A 418 -2.27 11.33 -2.28
CA PHE A 418 -0.89 10.86 -2.21
C PHE A 418 -0.07 11.28 -3.42
N THR A 419 1.02 11.98 -3.11
CA THR A 419 2.12 12.27 -4.03
C THR A 419 3.42 11.96 -3.29
N GLY A 420 4.31 11.21 -3.94
CA GLY A 420 5.57 10.78 -3.37
C GLY A 420 6.46 10.15 -4.42
N PHE A 421 7.64 9.70 -4.02
CA PHE A 421 8.71 9.33 -4.94
C PHE A 421 9.40 8.01 -4.60
N ALA A 422 9.08 7.41 -3.45
CA ALA A 422 9.64 6.14 -3.01
C ALA A 422 8.81 5.58 -1.86
N ILE A 423 7.95 4.61 -2.15
CA ILE A 423 7.20 3.89 -1.12
C ILE A 423 8.15 3.12 -0.22
N ALA A 424 8.01 3.33 1.09
CA ALA A 424 8.86 2.72 2.10
C ALA A 424 8.05 2.49 3.38
N GLY A 425 8.37 1.43 4.12
CA GLY A 425 7.59 1.03 5.29
C GLY A 425 6.22 0.45 4.93
N GLY A 426 5.88 -0.66 5.57
CA GLY A 426 4.61 -1.34 5.39
C GLY A 426 4.26 -2.15 6.64
N ALA A 427 3.09 -1.90 7.22
CA ALA A 427 2.63 -2.63 8.39
C ALA A 427 1.11 -2.75 8.43
N PHE A 428 0.60 -3.96 8.62
CA PHE A 428 -0.80 -4.12 9.02
C PHE A 428 -0.98 -3.79 10.49
N TYR A 429 -1.98 -2.99 10.81
CA TYR A 429 -2.43 -2.85 12.19
C TYR A 429 -3.36 -4.02 12.53
N PRO A 430 -3.20 -4.67 13.70
CA PRO A 430 -4.02 -5.82 14.08
C PRO A 430 -5.53 -5.49 14.15
N ASN A 431 -6.37 -6.50 13.98
CA ASN A 431 -7.83 -6.37 14.11
C ASN A 431 -8.30 -6.03 15.54
N ALA A 432 -7.39 -6.12 16.52
CA ALA A 432 -7.61 -5.74 17.91
C ALA A 432 -6.45 -4.85 18.37
N GLY A 433 -6.72 -3.89 19.24
CA GLY A 433 -5.71 -2.96 19.74
C GLY A 433 -6.32 -1.62 20.16
N PRO A 434 -5.51 -0.71 20.73
CA PRO A 434 -5.97 0.58 21.22
C PRO A 434 -6.39 1.56 20.11
N PHE A 435 -5.93 1.40 18.86
CA PHE A 435 -6.38 2.28 17.77
C PHE A 435 -7.91 2.20 17.59
N PRO A 436 -8.58 3.29 17.16
CA PRO A 436 -10.02 3.27 16.89
C PRO A 436 -10.39 2.17 15.88
N ALA A 437 -11.62 1.68 15.95
CA ALA A 437 -12.06 0.52 15.16
C ALA A 437 -11.85 0.69 13.65
N SER A 438 -12.00 1.90 13.12
CA SER A 438 -11.76 2.25 11.71
C SER A 438 -10.30 2.19 11.25
N TYR A 439 -9.34 2.03 12.18
CA TYR A 439 -7.93 1.88 11.89
C TYR A 439 -7.45 0.42 11.98
N ARG A 440 -8.27 -0.46 12.56
CA ARG A 440 -7.91 -1.87 12.80
C ARG A 440 -8.02 -2.68 11.53
N GLY A 441 -7.02 -3.51 11.24
CA GLY A 441 -6.93 -4.27 9.99
C GLY A 441 -6.41 -3.48 8.78
N ASN A 442 -6.21 -2.15 8.93
CA ASN A 442 -5.67 -1.31 7.87
C ASN A 442 -4.19 -1.62 7.60
N TYR A 443 -3.78 -1.39 6.36
CA TYR A 443 -2.38 -1.44 5.96
C TYR A 443 -1.80 -0.03 5.98
N PHE A 444 -0.86 0.23 6.87
CA PHE A 444 -0.11 1.48 6.91
C PHE A 444 1.12 1.38 6.01
N PHE A 445 1.39 2.46 5.28
CA PHE A 445 2.52 2.59 4.36
C PHE A 445 3.06 4.02 4.42
N ALA A 446 4.30 4.23 3.98
CA ALA A 446 4.89 5.56 4.00
C ALA A 446 5.65 5.88 2.71
N ASP A 447 6.01 7.14 2.55
CA ASP A 447 6.89 7.59 1.46
C ASP A 447 8.17 8.18 2.03
N TYR A 448 9.30 7.65 1.56
CA TYR A 448 10.65 8.02 2.02
C TYR A 448 10.97 9.49 1.75
N VAL A 449 10.64 10.01 0.57
CA VAL A 449 11.01 11.36 0.12
C VAL A 449 10.04 12.39 0.66
N SER A 450 8.75 12.11 0.54
CA SER A 450 7.67 13.00 0.97
C SER A 450 7.37 12.89 2.45
N LYS A 451 7.95 11.94 3.19
CA LYS A 451 7.92 11.86 4.67
C LYS A 451 6.51 11.91 5.25
N TRP A 452 5.60 11.11 4.69
CA TRP A 452 4.25 10.94 5.22
C TRP A 452 3.96 9.47 5.45
N VAL A 453 2.99 9.20 6.31
CA VAL A 453 2.36 7.89 6.50
C VAL A 453 0.93 7.97 6.00
N GLY A 454 0.54 6.99 5.19
CA GLY A 454 -0.82 6.73 4.77
C GLY A 454 -1.33 5.44 5.36
N ARG A 455 -2.63 5.22 5.27
CA ARG A 455 -3.27 3.94 5.56
C ARG A 455 -4.22 3.56 4.44
N LEU A 456 -4.21 2.30 4.05
CA LEU A 456 -5.18 1.68 3.18
C LEU A 456 -6.16 0.89 4.06
N ASP A 457 -7.45 1.00 3.79
CA ASP A 457 -8.51 0.24 4.43
C ASP A 457 -9.02 -0.85 3.47
N PRO A 458 -8.53 -2.10 3.59
CA PRO A 458 -8.94 -3.19 2.71
C PRO A 458 -10.43 -3.55 2.84
N ALA A 459 -11.04 -3.28 4.00
CA ALA A 459 -12.46 -3.57 4.23
C ALA A 459 -13.37 -2.52 3.58
N ASN A 460 -12.86 -1.31 3.36
CA ASN A 460 -13.58 -0.22 2.70
C ASN A 460 -13.10 0.00 1.25
N ASN A 461 -13.18 -1.05 0.43
CA ASN A 461 -12.82 -1.00 -1.01
C ASN A 461 -11.41 -0.44 -1.27
N ASN A 462 -10.45 -0.75 -0.39
CA ASN A 462 -9.08 -0.24 -0.46
C ASN A 462 -9.02 1.29 -0.46
N ALA A 463 -9.89 1.95 0.31
CA ALA A 463 -9.83 3.40 0.48
C ALA A 463 -8.52 3.79 1.19
N ALA A 464 -7.81 4.79 0.67
CA ALA A 464 -6.56 5.25 1.24
C ALA A 464 -6.74 6.58 1.99
N TYR A 465 -5.99 6.81 3.07
CA TYR A 465 -6.11 8.01 3.90
C TYR A 465 -4.74 8.49 4.37
N ALA A 466 -4.44 9.78 4.18
CA ALA A 466 -3.28 10.37 4.83
C ALA A 466 -3.44 10.23 6.37
N PHE A 467 -2.35 9.86 7.06
CA PHE A 467 -2.38 9.56 8.49
C PHE A 467 -1.42 10.43 9.31
N ALA A 468 -0.18 10.60 8.84
CA ALA A 468 0.81 11.38 9.57
C ALA A 468 1.83 12.03 8.64
N LYS A 469 2.43 13.13 9.08
CA LYS A 469 3.69 13.67 8.53
C LYS A 469 4.84 13.21 9.42
N LEU A 470 6.06 13.07 8.91
CA LEU A 470 7.24 12.67 9.69
C LEU A 470 8.34 13.73 9.58
N ALA A 471 9.19 13.83 10.62
CA ALA A 471 10.35 14.72 10.58
C ALA A 471 11.48 14.18 9.69
N GLY A 472 11.64 12.85 9.65
CA GLY A 472 12.66 12.16 8.87
C GLY A 472 12.08 11.24 7.80
N SER A 473 12.96 10.61 7.03
CA SER A 473 12.59 9.68 5.96
C SER A 473 12.31 8.29 6.50
N PRO A 474 11.06 7.80 6.41
CA PRO A 474 10.70 6.46 6.85
C PRO A 474 11.35 5.39 5.96
N VAL A 475 11.79 4.30 6.56
CA VAL A 475 12.35 3.14 5.85
C VAL A 475 11.66 1.83 6.19
N ASP A 476 11.06 1.74 7.38
CA ASP A 476 10.34 0.55 7.81
C ASP A 476 9.27 0.88 8.86
N MET A 477 8.30 -0.02 9.06
CA MET A 477 7.18 0.18 9.98
C MET A 477 6.75 -1.14 10.63
N LEU A 478 6.26 -1.07 11.87
CA LEU A 478 5.58 -2.21 12.50
C LEU A 478 4.50 -1.75 13.47
N ALA A 479 3.41 -2.51 13.60
CA ALA A 479 2.51 -2.39 14.72
C ALA A 479 3.08 -3.22 15.89
N GLY A 480 3.41 -2.58 17.00
CA GLY A 480 4.05 -3.27 18.11
C GLY A 480 3.07 -3.95 19.06
N ASN A 481 3.60 -4.82 19.90
CA ASN A 481 2.85 -5.60 20.90
C ASN A 481 2.10 -4.73 21.92
N ASP A 482 2.53 -3.48 22.10
CA ASP A 482 1.85 -2.50 22.95
C ASP A 482 0.71 -1.75 22.23
N GLY A 483 0.45 -2.10 20.96
CA GLY A 483 -0.58 -1.50 20.14
C GLY A 483 -0.22 -0.13 19.55
N ALA A 484 1.03 0.32 19.70
CA ALA A 484 1.53 1.50 19.00
C ALA A 484 1.94 1.17 17.57
N LEU A 485 1.93 2.16 16.68
CA LEU A 485 2.57 2.08 15.38
C LEU A 485 3.97 2.69 15.48
N TYR A 486 4.99 1.90 15.13
CA TYR A 486 6.38 2.34 15.08
C TYR A 486 6.78 2.63 13.64
N VAL A 487 7.53 3.71 13.44
CA VAL A 487 8.08 4.10 12.15
C VAL A 487 9.59 4.27 12.31
N LEU A 488 10.36 3.47 11.59
CA LEU A 488 11.81 3.55 11.56
C LEU A 488 12.24 4.64 10.60
N ILE A 489 13.07 5.57 11.09
CA ILE A 489 13.55 6.71 10.34
C ILE A 489 15.01 6.49 9.98
N GLN A 490 15.35 6.57 8.69
CA GLN A 490 16.70 6.35 8.13
C GLN A 490 17.80 7.08 8.93
N GLY A 491 17.49 8.29 9.43
CA GLY A 491 18.39 9.12 10.21
C GLY A 491 18.77 8.58 11.60
N GLY A 492 18.27 7.41 12.01
CA GLY A 492 18.68 6.76 13.26
C GLY A 492 17.74 6.96 14.44
N SER A 493 16.45 7.14 14.17
CA SER A 493 15.40 7.20 15.20
C SER A 493 14.23 6.28 14.90
N VAL A 494 13.46 5.97 15.94
CA VAL A 494 12.15 5.34 15.83
C VAL A 494 11.12 6.33 16.33
N ALA A 495 10.14 6.65 15.48
CA ALA A 495 8.95 7.38 15.89
C ALA A 495 7.90 6.39 16.42
N ARG A 496 7.14 6.79 17.45
CA ARG A 496 6.08 5.99 18.08
C ARG A 496 4.77 6.75 18.04
N ILE A 497 3.75 6.16 17.41
CA ILE A 497 2.40 6.73 17.29
C ILE A 497 1.43 5.90 18.13
N THR A 498 0.72 6.56 19.05
CA THR A 498 -0.29 5.91 19.91
C THR A 498 -1.65 6.53 19.70
N ALA A 499 -2.69 5.71 19.91
CA ALA A 499 -4.06 6.18 20.03
C ALA A 499 -4.23 7.11 21.25
N PRO A 500 -5.29 7.95 21.26
CA PRO A 500 -5.68 8.78 22.40
C PRO A 500 -5.98 7.97 23.67
#